data_AF-A0A9Q1LWR9-F1
#
_entry.id   AF-A0A9Q1LWR9-F1
#
_cell.length_a   1.000
_cell.length_b   1.000
_cell.length_c   1.000
_cell.angle_alpha   90.00
_cell.angle_beta   90.00
_cell.angle_gamma   90.00
#
_symmetry.space_group_name_H-M   'P 1'
#
loop_
_entity.id
_entity.type
_entity.pdbx_description
1 polymer ?
#
loop_
_entity_poly.entity_id
_entity_poly.type
_entity_poly.pdbx_seq_one_letter_code
_entity_poly.pdbx_strand_id
1 'polypeptide(L)'
;MKFSLYFMGYEDTSSAPSDQVERTAWTFSQKATLELTHNWGTESDPNFTGYHNGNSEPRGFGHIGVTVDDVYKACERFESLGVEFLKKPLEAVLLLKASIDISMLDDSVDFLKK
;
A
#
# COMPACT_ATOMS: atom_id res chain seq x y z
N MET A 1 -22.17 -6.25 -5.91
CA MET A 1 -20.71 -6.02 -5.95
C MET A 1 -20.17 -6.28 -4.56
N LYS A 2 -19.16 -7.14 -4.39
CA LYS A 2 -18.55 -7.46 -3.10
C LYS A 2 -17.13 -6.89 -3.06
N PHE A 3 -16.77 -6.27 -1.96
CA PHE A 3 -15.43 -5.71 -1.77
C PHE A 3 -15.03 -5.73 -0.30
N SER A 4 -13.73 -5.65 -0.05
CA SER A 4 -13.14 -5.41 1.27
C SER A 4 -12.28 -4.16 1.20
N LEU A 5 -12.23 -3.41 2.31
CA LEU A 5 -11.33 -2.28 2.48
C LEU A 5 -10.23 -2.67 3.46
N TYR A 6 -9.00 -2.31 3.12
CA TYR A 6 -7.82 -2.45 3.97
C TYR A 6 -7.24 -1.07 4.20
N PHE A 7 -6.83 -0.79 5.43
CA PHE A 7 -6.22 0.48 5.80
C PHE A 7 -4.79 0.23 6.26
N MET A 8 -3.82 0.87 5.59
CA MET A 8 -2.40 0.82 5.91
C MET A 8 -1.94 2.19 6.40
N GLY A 9 -1.25 2.25 7.53
CA GLY A 9 -0.71 3.48 8.10
C GLY A 9 0.45 3.19 9.05
N TYR A 10 1.00 4.22 9.69
CA TYR A 10 2.12 4.11 10.64
C TYR A 10 1.69 3.87 12.09
N GLU A 11 0.39 3.84 12.35
CA GLU A 11 -0.14 3.77 13.70
C GLU A 11 -0.05 2.36 14.28
N ASP A 12 0.24 2.27 15.57
CA ASP A 12 0.24 0.99 16.30
C ASP A 12 -1.20 0.48 16.45
N THR A 13 -1.53 -0.60 15.74
CA THR A 13 -2.89 -1.14 15.73
C THR A 13 -3.29 -1.81 17.04
N SER A 14 -2.33 -2.11 17.93
CA SER A 14 -2.62 -2.60 19.28
C SER A 14 -3.29 -1.53 20.14
N SER A 15 -3.12 -0.25 19.79
CA SER A 15 -3.80 0.88 20.43
C SER A 15 -5.24 1.10 19.93
N ALA A 16 -5.63 0.44 18.83
CA ALA A 16 -6.93 0.64 18.23
C ALA A 16 -8.04 -0.01 19.11
N PRO A 17 -9.17 0.69 19.33
CA PRO A 17 -10.27 0.17 20.14
C PRO A 17 -10.74 -1.22 19.70
N SER A 18 -11.21 -2.04 20.65
CA SER A 18 -11.76 -3.37 20.33
C SER A 18 -13.20 -3.32 19.82
N ASP A 19 -13.96 -2.29 20.23
CA ASP A 19 -15.30 -2.06 19.71
C ASP A 19 -15.24 -1.67 18.22
N GLN A 20 -16.16 -2.23 17.43
CA GLN A 20 -16.12 -2.09 15.98
C GLN A 20 -16.41 -0.66 15.50
N VAL A 21 -17.32 0.05 16.18
CA VAL A 21 -17.70 1.42 15.80
C VAL A 21 -16.57 2.38 16.16
N GLU A 22 -16.02 2.24 17.36
CA GLU A 22 -14.88 3.05 17.82
C GLU A 22 -13.63 2.78 16.98
N ARG A 23 -13.34 1.51 16.64
CA ARG A 23 -12.22 1.15 15.77
C ARG A 23 -12.37 1.79 14.39
N THR A 24 -13.58 1.82 13.83
CA THR A 24 -13.85 2.46 12.54
C THR A 24 -13.56 3.96 12.60
N ALA A 25 -14.06 4.65 13.63
CA ALA A 25 -13.81 6.08 13.82
C ALA A 25 -12.31 6.36 14.02
N TRP A 26 -11.63 5.51 14.80
CA TRP A 26 -10.19 5.58 15.01
C TRP A 26 -9.43 5.45 13.69
N THR A 27 -9.72 4.44 12.86
CA THR A 27 -9.03 4.23 11.57
C THR A 27 -9.14 5.44 10.65
N PHE A 28 -10.34 6.03 10.52
CA PHE A 28 -10.55 7.21 9.67
C PHE A 28 -9.95 8.51 10.24
N SER A 29 -9.61 8.53 11.53
CA SER A 29 -8.93 9.67 12.14
C SER A 29 -7.41 9.66 11.92
N GLN A 30 -6.85 8.53 11.47
CA GLN A 30 -5.41 8.39 11.29
C GLN A 30 -4.89 9.15 10.07
N LYS A 31 -3.74 9.79 10.25
CA LYS A 31 -3.09 10.58 9.20
C LYS A 31 -2.30 9.68 8.27
N ALA A 32 -2.20 10.10 7.01
CA ALA A 32 -1.40 9.41 5.98
C ALA A 32 -1.77 7.92 5.79
N THR A 33 -3.03 7.56 6.06
CA THR A 33 -3.56 6.22 5.84
C THR A 33 -3.84 5.99 4.37
N LEU A 34 -3.41 4.84 3.84
CA LEU A 34 -3.75 4.34 2.52
C LEU A 34 -4.94 3.39 2.64
N GLU A 35 -6.01 3.69 1.91
CA GLU A 35 -7.15 2.79 1.72
C GLU A 35 -6.92 1.94 0.46
N LEU A 36 -6.93 0.62 0.62
CA LEU A 36 -6.83 -0.34 -0.47
C LEU A 36 -8.18 -1.05 -0.64
N THR A 37 -8.81 -0.83 -1.79
CA THR A 37 -10.10 -1.46 -2.12
C THR A 37 -9.87 -2.74 -2.89
N HIS A 38 -10.16 -3.87 -2.25
CA HIS A 38 -10.16 -5.17 -2.91
C HIS A 38 -11.55 -5.47 -3.46
N ASN A 39 -11.71 -5.37 -4.78
CA ASN A 39 -12.92 -5.82 -5.46
C ASN A 39 -12.84 -7.33 -5.67
N TRP A 40 -13.73 -8.09 -5.04
CA TRP A 40 -13.61 -9.55 -5.04
C TRP A 40 -13.80 -10.13 -6.44
N GLY A 41 -12.97 -11.11 -6.78
CA GLY A 41 -12.99 -11.81 -8.06
C GLY A 41 -11.94 -11.32 -9.05
N THR A 42 -11.38 -10.11 -8.88
CA THR A 42 -10.29 -9.62 -9.76
C THR A 42 -9.04 -10.47 -9.66
N GLU A 43 -8.80 -11.11 -8.51
CA GLU A 43 -7.70 -12.06 -8.29
C GLU A 43 -7.82 -13.37 -9.09
N SER A 44 -9.01 -13.69 -9.56
CA SER A 44 -9.32 -14.97 -10.22
C SER A 44 -9.83 -14.82 -11.64
N ASP A 45 -10.05 -13.59 -12.10
CA ASP A 45 -10.56 -13.31 -13.45
C ASP A 45 -9.40 -13.31 -14.47
N PRO A 46 -9.34 -14.30 -15.39
CA PRO A 46 -8.28 -14.35 -16.40
C PRO A 46 -8.35 -13.20 -17.42
N ASN A 47 -9.48 -12.48 -17.48
CA ASN A 47 -9.64 -11.31 -18.36
C ASN A 47 -9.28 -10.00 -17.65
N PHE A 48 -9.00 -10.03 -16.35
CA PHE A 48 -8.61 -8.84 -15.62
C PHE A 48 -7.16 -8.48 -15.96
N THR A 49 -6.98 -7.39 -16.70
CA THR A 49 -5.66 -6.93 -17.17
C THR A 49 -4.92 -6.08 -16.13
N GLY A 50 -5.46 -5.95 -14.92
CA GLY A 50 -4.93 -5.11 -13.85
C GLY A 50 -5.56 -3.71 -13.80
N TYR A 51 -5.26 -2.99 -12.71
CA TYR A 51 -5.66 -1.59 -12.56
C TYR A 51 -4.72 -0.66 -13.35
N HIS A 52 -5.27 0.42 -13.89
CA HIS A 52 -4.49 1.46 -14.55
C HIS A 52 -3.73 2.29 -13.49
N ASN A 53 -2.42 2.42 -13.65
CA ASN A 53 -1.55 3.08 -12.66
C ASN A 53 -1.43 4.60 -12.83
N GLY A 54 -2.16 5.21 -13.76
CA GLY A 54 -2.20 6.65 -14.03
C GLY A 54 -0.96 7.24 -14.71
N ASN A 55 0.09 6.45 -14.97
CA ASN A 55 1.35 6.93 -15.56
C ASN A 55 1.42 6.79 -17.10
N SER A 56 0.38 6.24 -17.73
CA SER A 56 0.15 6.21 -19.18
C SER A 56 -1.21 6.85 -19.52
N GLU A 57 -1.55 7.04 -20.79
CA GLU A 57 -2.86 7.60 -21.15
C GLU A 57 -4.02 6.68 -20.72
N PRO A 58 -5.15 7.22 -20.20
CA PRO A 58 -5.31 8.59 -19.74
C PRO A 58 -4.55 8.85 -18.43
N ARG A 59 -3.76 9.92 -18.38
CA ARG A 59 -2.91 10.23 -17.21
C ARG A 59 -3.69 10.78 -16.03
N GLY A 60 -3.21 10.52 -14.82
CA GLY A 60 -3.83 10.98 -13.57
C GLY A 60 -2.92 10.81 -12.36
N PHE A 61 -3.23 9.84 -11.50
CA PHE A 61 -2.40 9.49 -10.34
C PHE A 61 -0.96 9.12 -10.75
N GLY A 62 0.03 9.55 -9.97
CA GLY A 62 1.45 9.26 -10.21
C GLY A 62 1.96 8.10 -9.38
N HIS A 63 2.18 8.34 -8.09
CA HIS A 63 2.75 7.38 -7.14
C HIS A 63 2.48 7.83 -5.69
N ILE A 64 2.70 6.91 -4.75
CA ILE A 64 2.86 7.24 -3.33
C ILE A 64 4.33 7.51 -3.04
N GLY A 65 4.60 8.36 -2.05
CA GLY A 65 5.95 8.63 -1.56
C GLY A 65 6.08 8.15 -0.12
N VAL A 66 7.18 7.44 0.17
CA VAL A 66 7.54 7.03 1.52
C VAL A 66 8.88 7.68 1.86
N THR A 67 8.90 8.46 2.95
CA THR A 67 10.14 9.03 3.48
C THR A 67 10.82 7.99 4.35
N VAL A 68 12.13 7.83 4.15
CA VAL A 68 12.98 6.88 4.89
C VAL A 68 14.24 7.59 5.35
N ASP A 69 14.85 7.12 6.43
CA ASP A 69 16.08 7.71 6.97
C ASP A 69 17.27 7.53 6.02
N ASP A 70 17.35 6.39 5.33
CA ASP A 70 18.43 6.06 4.41
C ASP A 70 17.86 5.34 3.18
N VAL A 71 17.81 6.07 2.06
CA VAL A 71 17.28 5.55 0.79
C VAL A 71 18.08 4.37 0.24
N TYR A 72 19.40 4.31 0.50
CA TYR A 72 20.24 3.24 -0.02
C TYR A 72 20.00 1.94 0.73
N LYS A 73 19.92 2.00 2.08
CA LYS A 73 19.57 0.82 2.90
C LYS A 73 18.16 0.33 2.62
N ALA A 74 17.20 1.24 2.44
CA ALA A 74 15.85 0.87 2.06
C ALA A 74 15.84 0.14 0.71
N CYS A 75 16.55 0.69 -0.30
CA CYS A 75 16.68 0.05 -1.60
C CYS A 75 17.36 -1.31 -1.53
N GLU A 76 18.43 -1.48 -0.76
CA GLU A 76 19.09 -2.77 -0.55
C GLU A 76 18.13 -3.82 0.04
N ARG A 77 17.34 -3.43 1.06
CA ARG A 77 16.29 -4.29 1.61
C ARG A 77 15.26 -4.66 0.53
N PHE A 78 14.76 -3.70 -0.22
CA PHE A 78 13.78 -3.96 -1.28
C PHE A 78 14.34 -4.85 -2.39
N GLU A 79 15.59 -4.65 -2.82
CA GLU A 79 16.26 -5.54 -3.78
C GLU A 79 16.40 -6.97 -3.21
N SER A 80 16.74 -7.12 -1.93
CA SER A 80 16.83 -8.44 -1.27
C SER A 80 15.47 -9.18 -1.19
N LEU A 81 14.37 -8.42 -1.18
CA LEU A 81 13.00 -8.93 -1.20
C LEU A 81 12.46 -9.11 -2.64
N GLY A 82 13.27 -8.84 -3.66
CA GLY A 82 12.88 -8.99 -5.07
C GLY A 82 11.94 -7.89 -5.60
N VAL A 83 11.90 -6.73 -4.96
CA VAL A 83 11.07 -5.59 -5.41
C VAL A 83 11.62 -5.01 -6.71
N GLU A 84 10.73 -4.78 -7.67
CA GLU A 84 11.09 -4.17 -8.95
C GLU A 84 11.20 -2.64 -8.85
N PHE A 85 12.27 -2.08 -9.42
CA PHE A 85 12.51 -0.64 -9.48
C PHE A 85 12.31 -0.10 -10.88
N LEU A 86 11.47 0.93 -11.03
CA LEU A 86 11.41 1.70 -12.28
C LEU A 86 12.57 2.67 -12.44
N LYS A 87 13.06 3.22 -11.32
CA LYS A 87 14.22 4.09 -11.28
C LYS A 87 15.00 3.77 -10.01
N LYS A 88 16.27 3.41 -10.17
CA LYS A 88 17.20 3.27 -9.04
C LYS A 88 17.45 4.65 -8.40
N PRO A 89 17.69 4.73 -7.08
CA PRO A 89 17.78 6.00 -6.37
C PRO A 89 18.83 6.93 -6.98
N LEU A 90 18.40 8.13 -7.32
CA LEU A 90 19.24 9.31 -7.57
C LEU A 90 18.78 10.34 -6.55
N GLU A 91 19.37 10.24 -5.35
CA GLU A 91 19.20 11.16 -4.23
C GLU A 91 17.78 11.22 -3.61
N ALA A 92 17.68 10.66 -2.40
CA ALA A 92 16.71 10.94 -1.33
C ALA A 92 15.24 10.49 -1.42
N VAL A 93 14.65 10.17 -2.58
CA VAL A 93 13.22 9.76 -2.62
C VAL A 93 13.00 8.40 -3.27
N LEU A 94 12.41 7.47 -2.51
CA LEU A 94 11.93 6.20 -3.04
C LEU A 94 10.51 6.36 -3.59
N LEU A 95 10.34 6.03 -4.86
CA LEU A 95 9.04 5.98 -5.53
C LEU A 95 8.59 4.52 -5.62
N LEU A 96 7.69 4.12 -4.72
CA LEU A 96 7.01 2.84 -4.84
C LEU A 96 5.81 3.04 -5.77
N LYS A 97 5.79 2.30 -6.89
CA LYS A 97 4.54 2.15 -7.63
C LYS A 97 3.61 1.29 -6.80
N ALA A 98 2.43 1.81 -6.51
CA ALA A 98 1.33 1.01 -5.98
C ALA A 98 0.79 0.09 -7.10
N SER A 99 1.52 -0.98 -7.40
CA SER A 99 0.91 -2.29 -7.53
C SER A 99 1.34 -3.02 -6.26
N ILE A 100 0.66 -2.72 -5.16
CA ILE A 100 0.94 -3.39 -3.89
C ILE A 100 0.44 -4.82 -4.08
N ASP A 101 1.35 -5.71 -4.45
CA ASP A 101 1.16 -7.12 -4.19
C ASP A 101 1.18 -7.28 -2.67
N ILE A 102 0.04 -7.67 -2.09
CA ILE A 102 -0.15 -7.86 -0.64
C ILE A 102 0.90 -8.82 -0.07
N SER A 103 1.53 -9.66 -0.91
CA SER A 103 2.61 -10.56 -0.51
C SER A 103 3.96 -9.89 -0.18
N MET A 104 4.16 -8.61 -0.53
CA MET A 104 5.41 -7.86 -0.27
C MET A 104 5.41 -7.08 1.06
N LEU A 105 4.33 -7.16 1.82
CA LEU A 105 4.19 -6.51 3.13
C LEU A 105 4.53 -7.56 4.18
N ASP A 106 5.65 -7.35 4.89
CA ASP A 106 6.05 -8.26 5.97
C ASP A 106 5.14 -8.09 7.21
N ASP A 107 5.36 -8.95 8.20
CA ASP A 107 4.58 -9.01 9.46
C ASP A 107 4.57 -7.69 10.28
N SER A 108 5.26 -6.63 9.85
CA SER A 108 5.18 -5.28 10.46
C SER A 108 3.99 -4.44 9.98
N VAL A 109 3.21 -4.92 9.01
CA VAL A 109 2.03 -4.22 8.50
C VAL A 109 0.76 -4.90 8.96
N ASP A 110 0.18 -4.40 10.04
CA ASP A 110 -1.10 -4.86 10.55
C ASP A 110 -2.24 -4.43 9.62
N PHE A 111 -2.86 -5.41 8.96
CA PHE A 111 -4.03 -5.16 8.13
C PHE A 111 -5.30 -5.13 8.97
N LEU A 112 -5.96 -3.98 9.01
CA LEU A 112 -7.35 -3.89 9.46
C LEU A 112 -8.28 -4.34 8.31
N LYS A 113 -8.71 -5.60 8.37
CA LYS A 113 -9.81 -6.13 7.53
C LYS A 113 -11.14 -5.70 8.14
N LYS A 114 -11.97 -5.00 7.36
CA LYS A 114 -13.39 -4.78 7.67
C LYS A 114 -14.27 -5.86 7.04
#